data_AF-A0A9W8NQP4-F1
#
_entry.id   AF-A0A9W8NQP4-F1
#
_cell.length_a   1.000
_cell.length_b   1.000
_cell.length_c   1.000
_cell.angle_alpha   90.00
_cell.angle_beta   90.00
_cell.angle_gamma   90.00
#
_symmetry.space_group_name_H-M   'P 1'
#
loop_
_entity.id
_entity.type
_entity.pdbx_description
1 polymer ?
#
loop_
_entity_poly.entity_id
_entity_poly.type
_entity_poly.pdbx_seq_one_letter_code
_entity_poly.pdbx_strand_id
1 'polypeptide(L)'
;MKLTAFFISIALTFSVATASSSDFSAHLAARESRISRPFTKSTNATDNGPLDGSTTEDLYSTNWAGGLLESPPVGQRFIDVGGTFVVPTLRGNDGAMSVWIGIDGGPNAPQSILQTGIDCYIIGGVNYFFAWFEWYPQNAFEITEFVVSAQNKITLRVQAVNSTTGIITLTNESTGQSGSLEVTAPDDDAALQGQTAEWIVEDLEQDGTLVPLPSFGQVQFTDAAAFTGVVEDFASVGVAVDMVQNGGFVATSTINENIVTVDYA
;
A
#
# COMPACT_ATOMS: atom_id res chain seq x y z
N MET A 1 -3.50 46.59 5.34
CA MET A 1 -4.81 46.00 5.01
C MET A 1 -4.87 44.65 5.71
N LYS A 2 -5.82 44.46 6.63
CA LYS A 2 -6.04 43.18 7.32
C LYS A 2 -6.97 42.34 6.44
N LEU A 3 -6.51 41.18 5.96
CA LEU A 3 -7.40 40.20 5.33
C LEU A 3 -7.93 39.26 6.41
N THR A 4 -9.25 39.32 6.60
CA THR A 4 -10.01 38.46 7.50
C THR A 4 -10.28 37.14 6.78
N ALA A 5 -9.76 36.03 7.29
CA ALA A 5 -10.11 34.70 6.81
C ALA A 5 -11.50 34.32 7.34
N PHE A 6 -12.43 34.03 6.43
CA PHE A 6 -13.72 33.44 6.74
C PHE A 6 -13.53 31.93 6.92
N PHE A 7 -13.72 31.41 8.13
CA PHE A 7 -13.89 29.98 8.35
C PHE A 7 -15.36 29.64 8.17
N ILE A 8 -15.69 28.88 7.13
CA ILE A 8 -17.01 28.24 7.00
C ILE A 8 -16.91 26.94 7.80
N SER A 9 -17.51 26.91 8.99
CA SER A 9 -17.70 25.68 9.75
C SER A 9 -18.98 25.00 9.24
N ILE A 10 -18.83 23.89 8.50
CA ILE A 10 -19.93 22.96 8.22
C ILE A 10 -19.88 21.90 9.32
N ALA A 11 -20.89 21.89 10.18
CA ALA A 11 -21.14 20.79 11.10
C ALA A 11 -21.91 19.69 10.34
N LEU A 12 -21.23 18.59 10.02
CA LEU A 12 -21.86 17.36 9.57
C LEU A 12 -22.06 16.45 10.78
N THR A 13 -23.31 16.22 11.16
CA THR A 13 -23.68 15.21 12.16
C THR A 13 -23.83 13.87 11.47
N PHE A 14 -22.93 12.93 11.73
CA PHE A 14 -23.11 11.53 11.36
C PHE A 14 -23.74 10.76 12.52
N SER A 15 -24.83 10.04 12.24
CA SER A 15 -25.36 9.03 13.14
C SER A 15 -24.43 7.80 13.06
N VAL A 16 -23.52 7.66 14.02
CA VAL A 16 -22.71 6.45 14.16
C VAL A 16 -23.60 5.35 14.70
N ALA A 17 -23.81 4.28 13.92
CA ALA A 17 -24.31 3.03 14.46
C ALA A 17 -23.24 2.49 15.42
N THR A 18 -23.55 2.40 16.70
CA THR A 18 -22.61 1.96 17.74
C THR A 18 -22.36 0.46 17.62
N ALA A 19 -21.25 0.07 16.98
CA ALA A 19 -20.65 -1.25 17.20
C ALA A 19 -20.00 -1.26 18.59
N SER A 20 -20.08 -2.37 19.33
CA SER A 20 -19.65 -2.46 20.73
C SER A 20 -18.16 -2.19 20.93
N SER A 21 -17.86 -1.45 21.98
CA SER A 21 -16.71 -0.57 22.18
C SER A 21 -15.50 -1.18 22.90
N SER A 22 -15.05 -2.38 22.54
CA SER A 22 -13.74 -2.90 22.99
C SER A 22 -12.84 -3.26 21.82
N ASP A 23 -13.37 -4.01 20.86
CA ASP A 23 -12.56 -4.60 19.80
C ASP A 23 -12.24 -3.55 18.74
N PHE A 24 -13.22 -2.71 18.36
CA PHE A 24 -12.99 -1.56 17.49
C PHE A 24 -11.95 -0.60 18.09
N SER A 25 -12.06 -0.29 19.39
CA SER A 25 -11.10 0.61 20.06
C SER A 25 -9.70 0.02 20.18
N ALA A 26 -9.57 -1.30 20.35
CA ALA A 26 -8.28 -1.98 20.36
C ALA A 26 -7.64 -1.99 18.95
N HIS A 27 -8.42 -2.23 17.90
CA HIS A 27 -7.92 -2.16 16.52
C HIS A 27 -7.58 -0.72 16.11
N LEU A 28 -8.37 0.27 16.56
CA LEU A 28 -8.06 1.69 16.37
C LEU A 28 -6.79 2.10 17.13
N ALA A 29 -6.56 1.56 18.32
CA ALA A 29 -5.34 1.83 19.09
C ALA A 29 -4.10 1.18 18.46
N ALA A 30 -4.25 -0.03 17.91
CA ALA A 30 -3.15 -0.72 17.26
C ALA A 30 -2.81 -0.16 15.87
N ARG A 31 -3.77 0.48 15.21
CA ARG A 31 -3.55 1.32 14.02
C ARG A 31 -2.56 2.44 14.29
N GLU A 32 -2.72 3.17 15.40
CA GLU A 32 -1.87 4.33 15.75
C GLU A 32 -0.40 3.97 16.00
N SER A 33 -0.10 2.68 16.20
CA SER A 33 1.26 2.18 16.40
C SER A 33 1.77 1.28 15.27
N ARG A 34 1.04 1.16 14.16
CA ARG A 34 1.47 0.26 13.08
C ARG A 34 2.65 0.83 12.31
N ILE A 35 3.54 -0.06 11.93
CA ILE A 35 4.70 0.20 11.09
C ILE A 35 4.72 -0.88 10.02
N SER A 36 4.98 -0.51 8.77
CA SER A 36 5.15 -1.47 7.69
C SER A 36 6.38 -2.34 7.92
N ARG A 37 6.44 -3.49 7.24
CA ARG A 37 7.68 -4.25 7.12
C ARG A 37 8.20 -4.13 5.69
N PRO A 38 9.49 -3.81 5.50
CA PRO A 38 10.13 -3.97 4.21
C PRO A 38 9.99 -5.39 3.67
N PHE A 39 10.21 -5.55 2.36
CA PHE A 39 10.10 -6.83 1.67
C PHE A 39 10.85 -7.94 2.41
N THR A 40 10.12 -8.97 2.85
CA THR A 40 10.70 -10.11 3.55
C THR A 40 10.67 -11.35 2.65
N LYS A 41 11.83 -11.67 2.06
CA LYS A 41 11.95 -12.82 1.14
C LYS A 41 11.52 -14.13 1.81
N SER A 42 10.62 -14.86 1.17
CA SER A 42 10.29 -16.24 1.54
C SER A 42 11.21 -17.22 0.82
N THR A 43 11.85 -18.10 1.58
CA THR A 43 12.64 -19.23 1.04
C THR A 43 11.87 -20.55 1.08
N ASN A 44 10.61 -20.53 1.53
CA ASN A 44 9.83 -21.72 1.89
C ASN A 44 8.77 -22.09 0.84
N ALA A 45 8.85 -21.56 -0.38
CA ALA A 45 8.11 -22.14 -1.49
C ALA A 45 8.69 -23.55 -1.73
N THR A 46 8.06 -24.57 -1.13
CA THR A 46 8.28 -25.95 -1.55
C THR A 46 8.03 -26.01 -3.04
N ASP A 47 8.93 -26.62 -3.82
CA ASP A 47 8.96 -26.82 -5.28
C ASP A 47 7.64 -27.34 -5.92
N ASN A 48 6.53 -26.66 -5.70
CA ASN A 48 5.38 -26.72 -6.57
C ASN A 48 5.63 -25.57 -7.54
N GLY A 49 6.38 -25.91 -8.60
CA GLY A 49 6.77 -24.97 -9.66
C GLY A 49 5.59 -24.15 -10.19
N PRO A 50 5.87 -23.12 -11.00
CA PRO A 50 4.90 -22.10 -11.38
C PRO A 50 3.55 -22.72 -11.73
N LEU A 51 2.50 -22.27 -11.04
CA LEU A 51 1.12 -22.58 -11.38
C LEU A 51 0.86 -21.98 -12.76
N ASP A 52 1.11 -22.80 -13.78
CA ASP A 52 0.78 -22.60 -15.19
C ASP A 52 1.21 -21.24 -15.81
N GLY A 53 2.44 -21.21 -16.36
CA GLY A 53 2.74 -20.34 -17.51
C GLY A 53 3.40 -18.98 -17.28
N SER A 54 3.77 -18.60 -16.05
CA SER A 54 4.56 -17.39 -15.81
C SER A 54 6.02 -17.60 -16.23
N THR A 55 6.51 -16.80 -17.17
CA THR A 55 7.90 -16.82 -17.68
C THR A 55 8.80 -15.76 -17.02
N THR A 56 8.44 -15.28 -15.84
CA THR A 56 9.23 -14.31 -15.06
C THR A 56 9.66 -14.96 -13.74
N GLU A 57 10.85 -14.64 -13.22
CA GLU A 57 11.32 -15.18 -11.94
C GLU A 57 10.43 -14.66 -10.80
N ASP A 58 9.37 -15.38 -10.44
CA ASP A 58 8.44 -14.95 -9.39
C ASP A 58 9.19 -14.80 -8.05
N LEU A 59 9.03 -13.64 -7.41
CA LEU A 59 9.60 -13.36 -6.08
C LEU A 59 8.61 -13.79 -5.01
N TYR A 60 9.09 -14.47 -3.98
CA TYR A 60 8.25 -14.86 -2.85
C TYR A 60 8.49 -13.97 -1.65
N SER A 61 7.42 -13.49 -1.02
CA SER A 61 7.45 -12.73 0.23
C SER A 61 6.57 -13.38 1.29
N THR A 62 6.89 -13.19 2.57
CA THR A 62 6.02 -13.69 3.66
C THR A 62 4.82 -12.78 3.94
N ASN A 63 4.87 -11.52 3.49
CA ASN A 63 3.86 -10.51 3.80
C ASN A 63 3.43 -9.65 2.60
N TRP A 64 4.12 -9.68 1.46
CA TRP A 64 3.75 -8.89 0.28
C TRP A 64 3.28 -9.79 -0.87
N ALA A 65 2.27 -9.34 -1.61
CA ALA A 65 1.96 -9.80 -2.96
C ALA A 65 1.74 -8.58 -3.86
N GLY A 66 2.18 -8.61 -5.11
CA GLY A 66 1.99 -7.50 -6.03
C GLY A 66 3.00 -7.46 -7.16
N GLY A 67 3.33 -6.24 -7.58
CA GLY A 67 4.33 -5.97 -8.60
C GLY A 67 5.47 -5.13 -8.04
N LEU A 68 6.69 -5.47 -8.42
CA LEU A 68 7.92 -4.82 -7.95
C LEU A 68 8.85 -4.52 -9.12
N LEU A 69 9.35 -3.29 -9.19
CA LEU A 69 10.55 -2.96 -9.95
C LEU A 69 11.74 -3.04 -9.02
N GLU A 70 12.64 -3.96 -9.29
CA GLU A 70 13.81 -4.17 -8.45
C GLU A 70 14.92 -3.13 -8.68
N SER A 71 14.92 -2.46 -9.85
CA SER A 71 15.90 -1.42 -10.16
C SER A 71 15.40 -0.48 -11.26
N PRO A 72 15.72 0.83 -11.19
CA PRO A 72 15.56 1.73 -12.32
C PRO A 72 16.65 1.47 -13.38
N PRO A 73 16.50 2.01 -14.60
CA PRO A 73 17.59 2.02 -15.57
C PRO A 73 18.89 2.60 -14.98
N VAL A 74 20.03 2.08 -15.44
CA VAL A 74 21.36 2.43 -14.89
C VAL A 74 21.56 3.94 -14.84
N GLY A 75 21.92 4.44 -13.66
CA GLY A 75 22.19 5.86 -13.40
C GLY A 75 20.95 6.71 -13.14
N GLN A 76 19.76 6.10 -13.09
CA GLN A 76 18.50 6.76 -12.78
C GLN A 76 17.99 6.37 -11.38
N ARG A 77 16.90 7.02 -10.96
CA ARG A 77 16.18 6.74 -9.71
C ARG A 77 14.68 6.86 -9.99
N PHE A 78 13.88 6.01 -9.36
CA PHE A 78 12.44 6.25 -9.31
C PHE A 78 12.18 7.49 -8.45
N ILE A 79 11.38 8.41 -9.00
CA ILE A 79 11.00 9.67 -8.34
C ILE A 79 9.48 9.87 -8.31
N ASP A 80 8.73 9.00 -8.97
CA ASP A 80 7.28 9.02 -9.00
C ASP A 80 6.78 7.59 -9.16
N VAL A 81 5.74 7.23 -8.41
CA VAL A 81 4.98 5.99 -8.58
C VAL A 81 3.50 6.32 -8.43
N GLY A 82 2.68 5.73 -9.29
CA GLY A 82 1.24 5.93 -9.32
C GLY A 82 0.50 4.65 -9.63
N GLY A 83 -0.74 4.57 -9.18
CA GLY A 83 -1.62 3.44 -9.48
C GLY A 83 -3.03 3.67 -8.97
N THR A 84 -3.97 2.96 -9.57
CA THR A 84 -5.40 3.08 -9.26
C THR A 84 -5.99 1.72 -8.97
N PHE A 85 -6.71 1.57 -7.87
CA PHE A 85 -7.39 0.32 -7.53
C PHE A 85 -8.80 0.57 -7.01
N VAL A 86 -9.60 -0.49 -6.95
CA VAL A 86 -10.90 -0.49 -6.29
C VAL A 86 -10.75 -1.12 -4.91
N VAL A 87 -11.16 -0.41 -3.86
CA VAL A 87 -11.06 -0.87 -2.47
C VAL A 87 -11.85 -2.17 -2.30
N PRO A 88 -11.21 -3.27 -1.86
CA PRO A 88 -11.86 -4.56 -1.80
C PRO A 88 -12.94 -4.59 -0.71
N THR A 89 -13.78 -5.62 -0.74
CA THR A 89 -14.67 -5.96 0.37
C THR A 89 -14.14 -7.24 0.99
N LEU A 90 -13.63 -7.12 2.21
CA LEU A 90 -13.08 -8.25 2.94
C LEU A 90 -14.19 -9.20 3.39
N ARG A 91 -13.85 -10.49 3.45
CA ARG A 91 -14.70 -11.57 3.91
C ARG A 91 -13.92 -12.52 4.81
N GLY A 92 -14.64 -13.24 5.67
CA GLY A 92 -14.07 -14.25 6.56
C GLY A 92 -14.05 -13.79 8.01
N ASN A 93 -13.05 -14.28 8.75
CA ASN A 93 -12.83 -13.93 10.15
C ASN A 93 -12.21 -12.55 10.28
N ASP A 94 -12.19 -12.06 11.52
CA ASP A 94 -11.54 -10.80 11.85
C ASP A 94 -10.07 -10.80 11.42
N GLY A 95 -9.65 -9.70 10.80
CA GLY A 95 -8.36 -9.61 10.14
C GLY A 95 -8.18 -8.28 9.44
N ALA A 96 -6.99 -8.06 8.90
CA ALA A 96 -6.69 -6.85 8.14
C ALA A 96 -5.69 -7.11 7.01
N MET A 97 -5.66 -6.18 6.07
CA MET A 97 -4.69 -6.14 4.98
C MET A 97 -4.52 -4.70 4.51
N SER A 98 -3.46 -4.39 3.77
CA SER A 98 -3.31 -3.07 3.15
C SER A 98 -3.08 -3.16 1.66
N VAL A 99 -3.64 -2.20 0.91
CA VAL A 99 -3.37 -1.99 -0.51
C VAL A 99 -2.62 -0.68 -0.66
N TRP A 100 -1.40 -0.70 -1.19
CA TRP A 100 -0.53 0.48 -1.21
C TRP A 100 0.44 0.51 -2.40
N ILE A 101 1.00 1.70 -2.64
CA ILE A 101 2.11 1.91 -3.59
C ILE A 101 3.28 2.60 -2.89
N GLY A 102 4.50 2.39 -3.37
CA GLY A 102 5.70 2.90 -2.70
C GLY A 102 6.93 3.04 -3.59
N ILE A 103 7.91 3.77 -3.05
CA ILE A 103 9.29 3.85 -3.53
C ILE A 103 10.20 3.31 -2.42
N ASP A 104 11.17 2.48 -2.81
CA ASP A 104 12.11 1.75 -1.95
C ASP A 104 11.46 0.65 -1.08
N GLY A 105 12.15 0.09 -0.09
CA GLY A 105 11.63 -1.02 0.73
C GLY A 105 11.72 -2.41 0.14
N GLY A 106 11.89 -2.51 -1.19
CA GLY A 106 12.23 -3.75 -1.87
C GLY A 106 13.65 -4.23 -1.57
N PRO A 107 14.06 -5.40 -2.12
CA PRO A 107 15.34 -6.05 -1.84
C PRO A 107 16.58 -5.17 -2.04
N ASN A 108 16.51 -4.22 -2.98
CA ASN A 108 17.64 -3.36 -3.35
C ASN A 108 17.67 -2.01 -2.63
N ALA A 109 16.65 -1.65 -1.85
CA ALA A 109 16.63 -0.47 -0.99
C ALA A 109 15.80 -0.66 0.30
N PRO A 110 16.11 -1.65 1.15
CA PRO A 110 15.23 -2.05 2.27
C PRO A 110 15.25 -1.08 3.48
N GLN A 111 16.07 -0.03 3.44
CA GLN A 111 16.32 0.84 4.61
C GLN A 111 15.24 1.92 4.79
N SER A 112 14.54 2.29 3.72
CA SER A 112 13.57 3.38 3.68
C SER A 112 12.44 3.01 2.74
N ILE A 113 11.23 3.48 3.02
CA ILE A 113 10.06 3.31 2.16
C ILE A 113 9.22 4.57 2.28
N LEU A 114 8.97 5.25 1.17
CA LEU A 114 7.93 6.28 1.10
C LEU A 114 6.72 5.70 0.39
N GLN A 115 5.59 5.63 1.09
CA GLN A 115 4.43 4.86 0.65
C GLN A 115 3.12 5.46 1.16
N THR A 116 2.03 5.14 0.46
CA THR A 116 0.66 5.49 0.84
C THR A 116 -0.29 4.40 0.40
N GLY A 117 -1.39 4.25 1.14
CA GLY A 117 -2.32 3.16 0.90
C GLY A 117 -3.62 3.29 1.65
N ILE A 118 -4.42 2.23 1.52
CA ILE A 118 -5.65 2.02 2.26
C ILE A 118 -5.50 0.73 3.08
N ASP A 119 -5.55 0.86 4.41
CA ASP A 119 -5.74 -0.28 5.30
C ASP A 119 -7.21 -0.71 5.25
N CYS A 120 -7.43 -2.01 5.17
CA CYS A 120 -8.73 -2.65 5.13
C CYS A 120 -8.83 -3.61 6.31
N TYR A 121 -9.84 -3.44 7.16
CA TYR A 121 -10.13 -4.31 8.29
C TYR A 121 -11.49 -4.96 8.12
N ILE A 122 -11.64 -6.19 8.61
CA ILE A 122 -12.93 -6.81 8.89
C ILE A 122 -12.98 -7.16 10.37
N ILE A 123 -14.00 -6.67 11.08
CA ILE A 123 -14.17 -6.91 12.53
C ILE A 123 -15.64 -7.17 12.80
N GLY A 124 -15.97 -8.34 13.36
CA GLY A 124 -17.35 -8.77 13.58
C GLY A 124 -18.17 -8.81 12.28
N GLY A 125 -17.52 -9.06 11.15
CA GLY A 125 -18.13 -9.05 9.81
C GLY A 125 -18.36 -7.65 9.21
N VAL A 126 -17.95 -6.58 9.89
CA VAL A 126 -18.05 -5.20 9.40
C VAL A 126 -16.71 -4.75 8.83
N ASN A 127 -16.73 -4.14 7.64
CA ASN A 127 -15.51 -3.63 7.00
C ASN A 127 -15.21 -2.18 7.44
N TYR A 128 -13.93 -1.87 7.67
CA TYR A 128 -13.42 -0.53 7.98
C TYR A 128 -12.23 -0.21 7.08
N PHE A 129 -12.09 1.06 6.69
CA PHE A 129 -11.10 1.50 5.72
C PHE A 129 -10.43 2.78 6.19
N PHE A 130 -9.10 2.82 6.12
CA PHE A 130 -8.31 3.96 6.58
C PHE A 130 -7.23 4.30 5.56
N ALA A 131 -7.19 5.54 5.12
CA ALA A 131 -6.12 6.03 4.28
C ALA A 131 -4.92 6.45 5.13
N TRP A 132 -3.72 6.19 4.65
CA TRP A 132 -2.50 6.43 5.41
C TRP A 132 -1.32 6.78 4.50
N PHE A 133 -0.28 7.36 5.09
CA PHE A 133 1.04 7.44 4.49
C PHE A 133 2.10 7.01 5.51
N GLU A 134 3.26 6.58 5.02
CA GLU A 134 4.39 6.19 5.86
C GLU A 134 5.70 6.58 5.19
N TRP A 135 6.64 7.05 6.01
CA TRP A 135 8.04 7.13 5.65
C TRP A 135 8.82 6.22 6.61
N TYR A 136 8.95 4.94 6.24
CA TYR A 136 9.64 3.93 7.05
C TYR A 136 11.09 4.36 7.30
N PRO A 137 11.64 4.19 8.52
CA PRO A 137 11.14 3.37 9.63
C PRO A 137 10.24 4.10 10.64
N GLN A 138 9.67 5.25 10.29
CA GLN A 138 8.64 5.86 11.13
C GLN A 138 7.31 5.12 10.99
N ASN A 139 6.50 5.10 12.05
CA ASN A 139 5.14 4.55 12.00
C ASN A 139 4.29 5.21 10.90
N ALA A 140 3.29 4.48 10.42
CA ALA A 140 2.30 5.00 9.50
C ALA A 140 1.42 6.07 10.18
N PHE A 141 1.00 7.06 9.40
CA PHE A 141 0.11 8.13 9.81
C PHE A 141 -1.20 8.05 9.05
N GLU A 142 -2.32 8.09 9.77
CA GLU A 142 -3.65 8.18 9.15
C GLU A 142 -3.91 9.56 8.55
N ILE A 143 -4.58 9.56 7.39
CA ILE A 143 -5.13 10.74 6.73
C ILE A 143 -6.63 10.77 7.02
N THR A 144 -6.99 11.23 8.23
CA THR A 144 -8.36 11.12 8.78
C THR A 144 -9.43 11.82 7.94
N GLU A 145 -9.02 12.84 7.18
CA GLU A 145 -9.89 13.64 6.35
C GLU A 145 -10.27 12.91 5.06
N PHE A 146 -9.51 11.91 4.62
CA PHE A 146 -9.76 11.17 3.39
C PHE A 146 -10.66 9.96 3.64
N VAL A 147 -11.94 10.10 3.28
CA VAL A 147 -12.96 9.09 3.59
C VAL A 147 -12.99 8.02 2.52
N VAL A 148 -12.94 6.76 2.96
CA VAL A 148 -12.88 5.60 2.08
C VAL A 148 -13.98 4.61 2.44
N SER A 149 -14.50 3.93 1.43
CA SER A 149 -15.46 2.83 1.59
C SER A 149 -15.13 1.74 0.59
N ALA A 150 -15.63 0.53 0.88
CA ALA A 150 -15.61 -0.58 -0.06
C ALA A 150 -16.10 -0.13 -1.44
N GLN A 151 -15.48 -0.66 -2.49
CA GLN A 151 -15.80 -0.37 -3.89
C GLN A 151 -15.51 1.07 -4.34
N ASN A 152 -14.91 1.92 -3.51
CA ASN A 152 -14.37 3.20 -3.99
C ASN A 152 -13.17 2.95 -4.90
N LYS A 153 -13.10 3.70 -5.99
CA LYS A 153 -11.96 3.74 -6.90
C LYS A 153 -10.97 4.79 -6.38
N ILE A 154 -9.79 4.36 -5.97
CA ILE A 154 -8.77 5.18 -5.33
C ILE A 154 -7.53 5.23 -6.22
N THR A 155 -7.10 6.45 -6.52
CA THR A 155 -5.87 6.74 -7.26
C THR A 155 -4.85 7.30 -6.29
N LEU A 156 -3.70 6.63 -6.21
CA LEU A 156 -2.59 6.99 -5.35
C LEU A 156 -1.41 7.48 -6.17
N ARG A 157 -0.62 8.38 -5.59
CA ARG A 157 0.66 8.81 -6.14
C ARG A 157 1.65 9.14 -5.02
N VAL A 158 2.88 8.66 -5.16
CA VAL A 158 4.02 9.04 -4.35
C VAL A 158 5.06 9.69 -5.25
N GLN A 159 5.53 10.87 -4.89
CA GLN A 159 6.57 11.60 -5.60
C GLN A 159 7.73 11.94 -4.66
N ALA A 160 8.95 11.58 -5.03
CA ALA A 160 10.16 12.02 -4.35
C ALA A 160 10.63 13.37 -4.93
N VAL A 161 10.48 14.45 -4.16
CA VAL A 161 10.99 15.79 -4.53
C VAL A 161 12.51 15.81 -4.43
N ASN A 162 13.04 15.14 -3.40
CA ASN A 162 14.45 14.81 -3.22
C ASN A 162 14.53 13.55 -2.33
N SER A 163 15.73 13.14 -1.90
CA SER A 163 15.87 11.92 -1.10
C SER A 163 15.24 11.99 0.30
N THR A 164 14.92 13.16 0.83
CA THR A 164 14.35 13.34 2.18
C THR A 164 13.05 14.16 2.19
N THR A 165 12.50 14.49 1.02
CA THR A 165 11.21 15.18 0.89
C THR A 165 10.38 14.54 -0.23
N GLY A 166 9.11 14.28 0.06
CA GLY A 166 8.18 13.67 -0.88
C GLY A 166 6.80 14.31 -0.83
N ILE A 167 6.00 14.03 -1.85
CA ILE A 167 4.61 14.44 -1.96
C ILE A 167 3.77 13.19 -2.12
N ILE A 168 2.80 13.02 -1.23
CA ILE A 168 1.77 11.99 -1.30
C ILE A 168 0.51 12.63 -1.87
N THR A 169 -0.15 11.97 -2.81
CA THR A 169 -1.45 12.39 -3.33
C THR A 169 -2.42 11.22 -3.35
N LEU A 170 -3.62 11.45 -2.83
CA LEU A 170 -4.72 10.50 -2.86
C LEU A 170 -5.93 11.14 -3.52
N THR A 171 -6.59 10.39 -4.40
CA THR A 171 -7.85 10.79 -5.02
C THR A 171 -8.86 9.66 -4.92
N ASN A 172 -9.99 9.92 -4.28
CA ASN A 172 -11.15 9.04 -4.29
C ASN A 172 -12.01 9.44 -5.48
N GLU A 173 -11.82 8.77 -6.61
CA GLU A 173 -12.52 9.06 -7.86
C GLU A 173 -14.04 8.84 -7.74
N SER A 174 -14.46 7.97 -6.83
CA SER A 174 -15.88 7.70 -6.58
C SER A 174 -16.61 8.84 -5.86
N THR A 175 -15.90 9.62 -5.05
CA THR A 175 -16.48 10.75 -4.30
C THR A 175 -16.03 12.12 -4.80
N GLY A 176 -14.99 12.16 -5.63
CA GLY A 176 -14.33 13.39 -6.09
C GLY A 176 -13.41 14.04 -5.03
N GLN A 177 -13.20 13.39 -3.90
CA GLN A 177 -12.27 13.87 -2.88
C GLN A 177 -10.83 13.69 -3.33
N SER A 178 -10.00 14.71 -3.15
CA SER A 178 -8.57 14.65 -3.48
C SER A 178 -7.78 15.51 -2.50
N GLY A 179 -6.55 15.11 -2.20
CA GLY A 179 -5.64 15.85 -1.33
C GLY A 179 -4.20 15.44 -1.56
N SER A 180 -3.29 16.36 -1.21
CA SER A 180 -1.85 16.13 -1.25
C SER A 180 -1.20 16.58 0.04
N LEU A 181 -0.14 15.88 0.44
CA LEU A 181 0.64 16.14 1.64
C LEU A 181 2.12 16.16 1.26
N GLU A 182 2.84 17.20 1.65
CA GLU A 182 4.30 17.18 1.64
C GLU A 182 4.78 16.53 2.93
N VAL A 183 5.70 15.57 2.80
CA VAL A 183 6.22 14.75 3.90
C VAL A 183 7.74 14.73 3.84
N THR A 184 8.38 14.51 4.99
CA THR A 184 9.84 14.50 5.13
C THR A 184 10.30 13.21 5.79
N ALA A 185 11.48 12.74 5.39
CA ALA A 185 12.13 11.60 6.05
C ALA A 185 12.30 11.87 7.56
N PRO A 186 12.17 10.84 8.41
CA PRO A 186 12.38 11.00 9.85
C PRO A 186 13.81 11.42 10.20
N ASP A 187 14.79 10.98 9.42
CA ASP A 187 16.20 11.35 9.51
C ASP A 187 16.93 11.09 8.17
N ASP A 188 18.23 11.39 8.13
CA ASP A 188 19.07 11.20 6.94
C ASP A 188 19.33 9.72 6.60
N ASP A 189 19.22 8.80 7.57
CA ASP A 189 19.41 7.36 7.35
C ASP A 189 18.19 6.76 6.62
N ALA A 190 17.02 7.38 6.78
CA ALA A 190 15.79 7.08 6.05
C ALA A 190 15.69 7.78 4.67
N ALA A 191 16.78 8.34 4.15
CA ALA A 191 16.77 8.95 2.82
C ALA A 191 16.48 7.91 1.71
N LEU A 192 15.57 8.24 0.80
CA LEU A 192 15.25 7.43 -0.37
C LEU A 192 16.46 7.29 -1.30
N GLN A 193 16.68 6.07 -1.75
CA GLN A 193 17.63 5.69 -2.77
C GLN A 193 16.98 5.68 -4.16
N GLY A 194 15.65 5.52 -4.23
CA GLY A 194 14.86 5.44 -5.47
C GLY A 194 15.25 4.25 -6.33
N GLN A 195 15.54 3.11 -5.70
CA GLN A 195 15.96 1.88 -6.37
C GLN A 195 14.82 0.89 -6.57
N THR A 196 13.75 0.95 -5.79
CA THR A 196 12.55 0.13 -6.06
C THR A 196 11.30 0.98 -6.17
N ALA A 197 10.30 0.45 -6.86
CA ALA A 197 8.94 0.97 -6.88
C ALA A 197 7.95 -0.19 -6.95
N GLU A 198 6.84 -0.09 -6.23
CA GLU A 198 5.96 -1.24 -6.02
C GLU A 198 4.48 -0.91 -5.84
N TRP A 199 3.63 -1.92 -6.13
CA TRP A 199 2.18 -1.94 -5.98
C TRP A 199 1.80 -3.21 -5.22
N ILE A 200 1.44 -3.06 -3.96
CA ILE A 200 1.45 -4.17 -3.00
C ILE A 200 0.11 -4.34 -2.30
N VAL A 201 -0.32 -5.58 -2.20
CA VAL A 201 -1.21 -6.12 -1.19
C VAL A 201 -0.36 -6.70 -0.07
N GLU A 202 -0.48 -6.16 1.13
CA GLU A 202 0.29 -6.56 2.30
C GLU A 202 -0.58 -7.21 3.38
N ASP A 203 -0.09 -8.31 3.95
CA ASP A 203 -0.55 -8.82 5.23
C ASP A 203 0.08 -7.97 6.35
N LEU A 204 -0.77 -7.25 7.08
CA LEU A 204 -0.34 -6.24 8.04
C LEU A 204 0.31 -6.88 9.26
N GLU A 205 1.30 -6.20 9.83
CA GLU A 205 1.82 -6.54 11.14
C GLU A 205 1.18 -5.66 12.22
N GLN A 206 0.73 -6.29 13.30
CA GLN A 206 0.24 -5.61 14.50
C GLN A 206 0.97 -6.17 15.71
N ASP A 207 1.55 -5.29 16.53
CA ASP A 207 2.32 -5.66 17.72
C ASP A 207 3.46 -6.67 17.45
N GLY A 208 4.08 -6.59 16.26
CA GLY A 208 5.19 -7.45 15.85
C GLY A 208 4.79 -8.87 15.45
N THR A 209 3.52 -9.09 15.08
CA THR A 209 3.05 -10.33 14.47
C THR A 209 2.06 -10.04 13.33
N LEU A 210 2.13 -10.82 12.25
CA LEU A 210 1.15 -10.72 11.17
C LEU A 210 -0.25 -10.97 11.71
N VAL A 211 -1.20 -10.12 11.34
CA VAL A 211 -2.61 -10.33 11.67
C VAL A 211 -3.18 -11.44 10.79
N PRO A 212 -4.35 -12.01 11.12
CA PRO A 212 -5.01 -12.90 10.18
C PRO A 212 -5.31 -12.18 8.86
N LEU A 213 -4.81 -12.69 7.73
CA LEU A 213 -5.12 -12.18 6.41
C LEU A 213 -6.56 -12.59 6.00
N PRO A 214 -7.51 -11.65 5.86
CA PRO A 214 -8.87 -11.96 5.44
C PRO A 214 -8.95 -12.15 3.92
N SER A 215 -9.98 -12.85 3.46
CA SER A 215 -10.20 -13.01 2.02
C SER A 215 -10.58 -11.66 1.40
N PHE A 216 -9.73 -11.15 0.52
CA PHE A 216 -9.95 -9.91 -0.24
C PHE A 216 -10.45 -10.16 -1.68
N GLY A 217 -10.51 -11.42 -2.12
CA GLY A 217 -10.85 -11.78 -3.49
C GLY A 217 -9.74 -11.39 -4.44
N GLN A 218 -9.91 -10.31 -5.19
CA GLN A 218 -8.93 -9.80 -6.14
C GLN A 218 -8.74 -8.30 -5.91
N VAL A 219 -7.48 -7.87 -5.95
CA VAL A 219 -7.08 -6.46 -6.05
C VAL A 219 -6.35 -6.27 -7.36
N GLN A 220 -6.74 -5.23 -8.10
CA GLN A 220 -6.08 -4.87 -9.36
C GLN A 220 -5.64 -3.42 -9.30
N PHE A 221 -4.33 -3.20 -9.42
CA PHE A 221 -3.77 -1.90 -9.71
C PHE A 221 -3.79 -1.70 -11.21
N THR A 222 -4.55 -0.71 -11.66
CA THR A 222 -4.61 -0.21 -13.03
C THR A 222 -3.83 1.09 -13.13
N ASP A 223 -3.41 1.44 -14.35
CA ASP A 223 -2.55 2.61 -14.58
C ASP A 223 -1.31 2.61 -13.67
N ALA A 224 -0.78 1.41 -13.38
CA ALA A 224 0.44 1.23 -12.61
C ALA A 224 1.61 1.79 -13.42
N ALA A 225 2.27 2.82 -12.88
CA ALA A 225 3.38 3.49 -13.54
C ALA A 225 4.42 4.01 -12.55
N ALA A 226 5.71 3.87 -12.89
CA ALA A 226 6.81 4.53 -12.19
C ALA A 226 7.58 5.45 -13.16
N PHE A 227 8.13 6.54 -12.65
CA PHE A 227 8.83 7.54 -13.46
C PHE A 227 10.18 7.90 -12.86
N THR A 228 11.19 8.06 -13.72
CA THR A 228 12.56 8.41 -13.31
C THR A 228 12.97 9.84 -13.61
N GLY A 229 12.06 10.67 -14.15
CA GLY A 229 12.41 11.99 -14.69
C GLY A 229 12.69 11.99 -16.19
N VAL A 230 12.91 10.81 -16.79
CA VAL A 230 13.27 10.65 -18.20
C VAL A 230 12.38 9.63 -18.89
N VAL A 231 12.09 8.52 -18.22
CA VAL A 231 11.34 7.40 -18.76
C VAL A 231 10.18 7.12 -17.81
N GLU A 232 8.96 7.10 -18.34
CA GLU A 232 7.86 6.37 -17.71
C GLU A 232 8.11 4.89 -18.00
N ASP A 233 8.32 4.12 -16.94
CA ASP A 233 8.58 2.69 -17.03
C ASP A 233 7.43 1.98 -16.34
N PHE A 234 6.64 1.19 -17.08
CA PHE A 234 5.92 0.06 -16.51
C PHE A 234 5.40 -0.96 -17.52
N ALA A 235 5.46 -2.23 -17.07
CA ALA A 235 4.72 -3.43 -17.48
C ALA A 235 5.59 -4.64 -17.79
N SER A 236 6.55 -4.49 -18.72
CA SER A 236 7.28 -5.63 -19.29
C SER A 236 8.58 -5.96 -18.58
N VAL A 237 8.93 -5.23 -17.52
CA VAL A 237 10.20 -5.36 -16.77
C VAL A 237 10.03 -5.52 -15.26
N GLY A 238 8.81 -5.41 -14.73
CA GLY A 238 8.52 -5.69 -13.33
C GLY A 238 8.46 -7.18 -13.04
N VAL A 239 8.64 -7.54 -11.78
CA VAL A 239 8.58 -8.92 -11.29
C VAL A 239 7.34 -9.09 -10.41
N ALA A 240 6.59 -10.17 -10.63
CA ALA A 240 5.47 -10.53 -9.77
C ALA A 240 5.98 -11.01 -8.41
N VAL A 241 5.33 -10.56 -7.35
CA VAL A 241 5.60 -10.98 -5.97
C VAL A 241 4.41 -11.79 -5.46
N ASP A 242 4.66 -13.01 -5.01
CA ASP A 242 3.66 -13.87 -4.40
C ASP A 242 3.82 -13.94 -2.89
N MET A 243 2.69 -13.95 -2.17
CA MET A 243 2.69 -14.07 -0.72
C MET A 243 2.61 -15.53 -0.32
N VAL A 244 3.64 -16.01 0.37
CA VAL A 244 3.78 -17.41 0.81
C VAL A 244 3.92 -17.46 2.32
N GLN A 245 2.96 -18.11 2.98
CA GLN A 245 2.91 -18.27 4.43
C GLN A 245 2.70 -19.74 4.79
N ASN A 246 3.37 -20.21 5.85
CA ASN A 246 3.27 -21.61 6.32
C ASN A 246 3.52 -22.67 5.22
N GLY A 247 4.34 -22.33 4.21
CA GLY A 247 4.67 -23.22 3.08
C GLY A 247 3.61 -23.29 1.98
N GLY A 248 2.57 -22.44 2.01
CA GLY A 248 1.56 -22.34 0.97
C GLY A 248 1.40 -20.91 0.43
N PHE A 249 0.98 -20.80 -0.83
CA PHE A 249 0.56 -19.54 -1.42
C PHE A 249 -0.72 -19.07 -0.75
N VAL A 250 -0.72 -17.83 -0.25
CA VAL A 250 -1.91 -17.16 0.30
C VAL A 250 -2.41 -16.04 -0.62
N ALA A 251 -1.53 -15.52 -1.48
CA ALA A 251 -1.89 -14.66 -2.59
C ALA A 251 -0.90 -14.82 -3.75
N THR A 252 -1.39 -14.73 -4.97
CA THR A 252 -0.59 -14.83 -6.21
C THR A 252 -0.77 -13.60 -7.09
N SER A 253 0.28 -13.21 -7.79
CA SER A 253 0.31 -11.97 -8.56
C SER A 253 0.63 -12.19 -10.03
N THR A 254 0.07 -11.35 -10.88
CA THR A 254 0.41 -11.28 -12.29
C THR A 254 0.60 -9.84 -12.73
N ILE A 255 1.51 -9.62 -13.68
CA ILE A 255 1.73 -8.32 -14.31
C ILE A 255 1.41 -8.46 -15.79
N ASN A 256 0.50 -7.62 -16.28
CA ASN A 256 0.17 -7.54 -17.70
C ASN A 256 -0.01 -6.09 -18.09
N GLU A 257 0.86 -5.57 -18.95
CA GLU A 257 0.86 -4.14 -19.27
C GLU A 257 0.89 -3.29 -17.98
N ASN A 258 0.13 -2.20 -17.93
CA ASN A 258 0.04 -1.31 -16.77
C ASN A 258 -0.90 -1.84 -15.66
N ILE A 259 -1.07 -3.17 -15.59
CA ILE A 259 -2.00 -3.83 -14.67
C ILE A 259 -1.24 -4.84 -13.81
N VAL A 260 -1.27 -4.63 -12.49
CA VAL A 260 -0.83 -5.61 -11.49
C VAL A 260 -2.07 -6.20 -10.85
N THR A 261 -2.25 -7.51 -10.97
CA THR A 261 -3.38 -8.23 -10.37
C THR A 261 -2.88 -9.13 -9.25
N VAL A 262 -3.53 -9.06 -8.09
CA VAL A 262 -3.28 -9.92 -6.93
C VAL A 262 -4.56 -10.67 -6.59
N ASP A 263 -4.48 -12.00 -6.63
CA ASP A 263 -5.57 -12.91 -6.28
C ASP A 263 -5.30 -13.57 -4.92
N TYR A 264 -6.29 -13.55 -4.04
CA TYR A 264 -6.30 -14.31 -2.78
C TYR A 264 -6.51 -15.80 -3.08
N ALA A 265 -5.75 -16.67 -2.43
CA ALA A 265 -5.75 -18.13 -2.66
C ALA A 265 -6.90 -18.90 -1.96
#